data_AF-A0AA97DT08-F1
#
_entry.id   AF-A0AA97DT08-F1
#
_cell.length_a   1.000
_cell.length_b   1.000
_cell.length_c   1.000
_cell.angle_alpha   90.00
_cell.angle_beta   90.00
_cell.angle_gamma   90.00
#
_symmetry.space_group_name_H-M   'P 1'
#
loop_
_entity.id
_entity.type
_entity.pdbx_description
1 polymer ?
#
loop_
_entity_poly.entity_id
_entity_poly.type
_entity_poly.pdbx_seq_one_letter_code
_entity_poly.pdbx_strand_id
1 'polypeptide(L)'
;MAEYSLAHIGINAANEQEALKTAEMFSALFGFAVKPGNSSVFAGTGIEVMKEPYKGRNGHIAIGTPDVAAAKADLEGRGFTFDDATAKFKADGTLNAIYLTDEICGFAVHLVGKK
;
A
#
# COMPACT_ATOMS: atom_id res chain seq x y z
N MET A 1 -10.53 19.38 4.92
CA MET A 1 -10.56 18.04 4.31
C MET A 1 -9.13 17.62 4.04
N ALA A 2 -8.76 16.39 4.39
CA ALA A 2 -7.42 15.88 4.09
C ALA A 2 -7.20 15.75 2.58
N GLU A 3 -5.95 15.95 2.16
CA GLU A 3 -5.55 15.76 0.77
C GLU A 3 -5.17 14.30 0.53
N TYR A 4 -5.73 13.69 -0.51
CA TYR A 4 -5.50 12.30 -0.86
C TYR A 4 -4.92 12.17 -2.27
N SER A 5 -4.02 11.21 -2.46
CA SER A 5 -3.55 10.79 -3.78
C SER A 5 -3.31 9.28 -3.81
N LEU A 6 -3.49 8.63 -4.95
CA LEU A 6 -3.02 7.26 -5.11
C LEU A 6 -1.50 7.23 -4.97
N ALA A 7 -0.98 6.47 -4.00
CA ALA A 7 0.46 6.30 -3.81
C ALA A 7 0.95 5.10 -4.65
N HIS A 8 0.36 3.93 -4.43
CA HIS A 8 0.65 2.71 -5.18
C HIS A 8 -0.46 1.66 -5.04
N ILE A 9 -0.42 0.67 -5.92
CA ILE A 9 -1.26 -0.54 -5.88
C ILE A 9 -0.36 -1.74 -5.61
N GLY A 10 -0.68 -2.46 -4.54
CA GLY A 10 -0.11 -3.75 -4.17
C GLY A 10 -0.87 -4.89 -4.82
N ILE A 11 -0.14 -5.82 -5.43
CA ILE A 11 -0.66 -7.06 -6.03
C ILE A 11 -0.02 -8.23 -5.30
N ASN A 12 -0.83 -9.19 -4.87
CA ASN A 12 -0.32 -10.41 -4.23
C ASN A 12 0.16 -11.42 -5.27
N ALA A 13 1.42 -11.85 -5.18
CA ALA A 13 1.93 -13.04 -5.87
C ALA A 13 2.10 -14.20 -4.87
N ALA A 14 2.19 -15.44 -5.37
CA ALA A 14 2.33 -16.61 -4.52
C ALA A 14 3.75 -16.79 -3.95
N ASN A 15 4.76 -16.25 -4.63
CA ASN A 15 6.17 -16.35 -4.24
C ASN A 15 7.03 -15.24 -4.91
N GLU A 16 8.29 -15.14 -4.49
CA GLU A 16 9.25 -14.16 -5.02
C GLU A 16 9.48 -14.25 -6.54
N GLN A 17 9.50 -15.47 -7.09
CA GLN A 17 9.76 -15.68 -8.52
C GLN A 17 8.60 -15.13 -9.36
N GLU A 18 7.36 -15.36 -8.92
CA GLU A 18 6.17 -14.81 -9.56
C GLU A 18 6.11 -13.27 -9.41
N ALA A 19 6.48 -12.74 -8.25
CA ALA A 19 6.55 -11.30 -8.03
C ALA A 19 7.53 -10.61 -8.98
N LEU A 20 8.74 -11.18 -9.12
CA LEU A 20 9.76 -10.67 -10.03
C LEU A 20 9.30 -10.75 -11.48
N LYS A 21 8.79 -11.91 -11.92
CA LYS A 21 8.27 -12.10 -13.28
C LYS A 21 7.15 -11.11 -13.62
N THR A 22 6.27 -10.82 -12.67
CA THR A 22 5.17 -9.86 -12.85
C THR A 22 5.70 -8.44 -13.00
N ALA A 23 6.63 -8.01 -12.15
CA ALA A 23 7.27 -6.70 -12.26
C ALA A 23 8.08 -6.54 -13.56
N GLU A 24 8.81 -7.59 -13.99
CA GLU A 24 9.51 -7.61 -15.27
C GLU A 24 8.56 -7.51 -16.46
N MET A 25 7.36 -8.08 -16.37
CA MET A 25 6.35 -7.94 -17.42
C MET A 25 5.87 -6.49 -17.56
N PHE A 26 5.64 -5.78 -16.45
CA PHE A 26 5.37 -4.34 -16.50
C PHE A 26 6.55 -3.53 -17.07
N SER A 27 7.78 -3.95 -16.76
CA SER A 27 8.99 -3.35 -17.35
C SER A 27 9.04 -3.55 -18.86
N ALA A 28 8.77 -4.76 -19.35
CA ALA A 28 8.78 -5.07 -20.77
C ALA A 28 7.65 -4.36 -21.54
N LEU A 29 6.46 -4.25 -20.96
CA LEU A 29 5.30 -3.63 -21.60
C LEU A 29 5.38 -2.09 -21.62
N PHE A 30 5.86 -1.47 -20.54
CA PHE A 30 5.73 -0.02 -20.33
C PHE A 30 7.05 0.70 -20.01
N GLY A 31 8.17 -0.02 -19.89
CA GLY A 31 9.48 0.55 -19.58
C GLY A 31 9.68 0.92 -18.10
N PHE A 32 8.85 0.42 -17.18
CA PHE A 32 8.99 0.71 -15.75
C PHE A 32 10.25 0.08 -15.17
N ALA A 33 10.99 0.83 -14.36
CA ALA A 33 12.16 0.32 -13.67
C ALA A 33 11.76 -0.72 -12.62
N VAL A 34 12.37 -1.91 -12.68
CA VAL A 34 12.18 -2.96 -11.67
C VAL A 34 13.07 -2.69 -10.47
N LYS A 35 12.49 -2.72 -9.27
CA LYS A 35 13.21 -2.54 -8.00
C LYS A 35 12.85 -3.65 -7.02
N PRO A 36 13.67 -4.71 -6.92
CA PRO A 36 13.51 -5.73 -5.91
C PRO A 36 13.69 -5.16 -4.50
N GLY A 37 12.72 -5.40 -3.63
CA GLY A 37 12.79 -5.12 -2.20
C GLY A 37 12.82 -6.41 -1.39
N ASN A 38 12.70 -6.27 -0.06
CA ASN A 38 12.72 -7.43 0.83
C ASN A 38 11.43 -8.25 0.72
N SER A 39 10.28 -7.61 0.87
CA SER A 39 8.96 -8.25 0.91
C SER A 39 8.17 -8.15 -0.40
N SER A 40 8.61 -7.29 -1.32
CA SER A 40 7.92 -7.00 -2.57
C SER A 40 8.93 -6.59 -3.66
N VAL A 41 8.48 -6.59 -4.90
CA VAL A 41 9.21 -6.07 -6.06
C VAL A 41 8.37 -4.93 -6.65
N PHE A 42 8.96 -3.75 -6.81
CA PHE A 42 8.28 -2.63 -7.45
C PHE A 42 8.54 -2.60 -8.95
N ALA A 43 7.52 -2.23 -9.73
CA ALA A 43 7.65 -1.75 -11.10
C ALA A 43 7.30 -0.25 -11.13
N GLY A 44 8.32 0.58 -11.32
CA GLY A 44 8.21 2.03 -11.15
C GLY A 44 7.94 2.39 -9.69
N THR A 45 7.07 3.37 -9.46
CA THR A 45 6.67 3.81 -8.11
C THR A 45 5.26 3.40 -7.73
N GLY A 46 4.42 3.03 -8.72
CA GLY A 46 2.98 2.83 -8.53
C GLY A 46 2.53 1.38 -8.43
N ILE A 47 3.38 0.40 -8.81
CA ILE A 47 3.03 -1.02 -8.79
C ILE A 47 3.98 -1.75 -7.86
N GLU A 48 3.43 -2.29 -6.77
CA GLU A 48 4.13 -3.13 -5.80
C GLU A 48 3.63 -4.57 -5.95
N VAL A 49 4.52 -5.52 -6.22
CA VAL A 49 4.16 -6.94 -6.29
C VAL A 49 4.70 -7.66 -5.05
N MET A 50 3.82 -8.12 -4.18
CA MET A 50 4.17 -8.81 -2.94
C MET A 50 4.75 -10.19 -3.25
N LYS A 51 5.84 -10.57 -2.56
CA LYS A 51 6.47 -11.89 -2.72
C LYS A 51 5.70 -13.01 -2.05
N GLU A 52 4.78 -12.70 -1.15
CA GLU A 52 3.84 -13.63 -0.53
C GLU A 52 2.50 -12.91 -0.40
N PRO A 53 1.36 -13.62 -0.40
CA PRO A 53 0.07 -12.98 -0.19
C PRO A 53 0.04 -12.22 1.13
N TYR A 54 -0.27 -10.93 1.04
CA TYR A 54 -0.46 -10.06 2.20
C TYR A 54 -1.93 -9.68 2.35
N LYS A 55 -2.23 -8.57 3.05
CA LYS A 55 -3.57 -8.04 3.27
C LYS A 55 -4.33 -7.83 1.95
N GLY A 56 -5.63 -8.10 1.98
CA GLY A 56 -6.50 -8.00 0.82
C GLY A 56 -6.47 -9.26 -0.03
N ARG A 57 -7.64 -9.75 -0.45
CA ARG A 57 -7.72 -10.88 -1.40
C ARG A 57 -6.93 -10.61 -2.69
N ASN A 58 -6.98 -9.39 -3.19
CA ASN A 58 -6.35 -8.96 -4.44
C ASN A 58 -5.06 -8.15 -4.21
N GLY A 59 -4.63 -7.98 -2.96
CA GLY A 59 -3.57 -7.07 -2.55
C GLY A 59 -4.13 -5.78 -1.94
N HIS A 60 -3.38 -4.67 -2.03
CA HIS A 60 -3.71 -3.43 -1.33
C HIS A 60 -3.70 -2.18 -2.22
N ILE A 61 -4.42 -1.16 -1.80
CA ILE A 61 -4.39 0.18 -2.40
C ILE A 61 -3.89 1.16 -1.35
N ALA A 62 -2.77 1.82 -1.65
CA ALA A 62 -2.16 2.80 -0.77
C ALA A 62 -2.62 4.21 -1.15
N ILE A 63 -3.21 4.92 -0.19
CA ILE A 63 -3.64 6.31 -0.35
C ILE A 63 -2.70 7.22 0.44
N GLY A 64 -1.98 8.06 -0.28
CA GLY A 64 -1.05 9.05 0.26
C GLY A 64 -1.76 10.26 0.87
N THR A 65 -1.34 10.67 2.06
CA THR A 65 -1.80 11.90 2.76
C THR A 65 -0.61 12.60 3.44
N PRO A 66 -0.58 13.94 3.53
CA PRO A 66 0.48 14.66 4.25
C PRO A 66 0.49 14.36 5.76
N ASP A 67 -0.66 14.03 6.34
CA ASP A 67 -0.81 13.67 7.75
C ASP A 67 -1.75 12.47 7.89
N VAL A 68 -1.19 11.33 8.29
CA VAL A 68 -1.92 10.08 8.45
C VAL A 68 -2.80 10.10 9.69
N ALA A 69 -2.35 10.73 10.78
CA ALA A 69 -3.12 10.78 12.02
C ALA A 69 -4.35 11.68 11.86
N ALA A 70 -4.19 12.85 11.23
CA ALA A 70 -5.31 13.73 10.91
C ALA A 70 -6.30 13.07 9.93
N ALA A 71 -5.81 12.38 8.90
CA ALA A 71 -6.67 11.67 7.96
C ALA A 71 -7.40 10.48 8.59
N LYS A 72 -6.77 9.72 9.50
CA LYS A 72 -7.40 8.67 10.30
C LYS A 72 -8.57 9.24 11.10
N ALA A 73 -8.32 10.32 11.85
CA ALA A 73 -9.34 10.95 12.71
C ALA A 73 -10.53 11.49 11.91
N ASP A 74 -10.31 12.11 10.73
CA ASP A 74 -11.40 12.56 9.84
C ASP A 74 -12.26 11.38 9.37
N LEU A 75 -11.62 10.28 8.95
CA LEU A 75 -12.32 9.10 8.45
C LEU A 75 -13.06 8.35 9.56
N GLU A 76 -12.49 8.28 10.77
CA GLU A 76 -13.19 7.75 11.95
C GLU A 76 -14.41 8.60 12.32
N GLY A 77 -14.30 9.93 12.25
CA GLY A 77 -15.45 10.83 12.42
C GLY A 77 -16.54 10.64 11.36
N ARG A 78 -16.22 10.00 10.23
CA ARG A 78 -17.14 9.64 9.14
C ARG A 78 -17.61 8.19 9.19
N GLY A 79 -17.21 7.43 10.22
CA GLY A 79 -17.67 6.07 10.47
C GLY A 79 -16.80 4.95 9.89
N PHE A 80 -15.62 5.26 9.35
CA PHE A 80 -14.66 4.23 8.93
C PHE A 80 -13.78 3.80 10.09
N THR A 81 -13.34 2.54 10.09
CA THR A 81 -12.51 1.98 11.16
C THR A 81 -11.17 1.50 10.61
N PHE A 82 -10.17 1.48 11.50
CA PHE A 82 -8.81 1.08 11.19
C PHE A 82 -8.34 -0.07 12.08
N ASP A 83 -7.49 -0.92 11.54
CA ASP A 83 -6.82 -1.98 12.28
C ASP A 83 -5.54 -1.42 12.91
N ASP A 84 -5.62 -1.01 14.18
CA ASP A 84 -4.50 -0.41 14.92
C ASP A 84 -3.29 -1.35 15.03
N ALA A 85 -3.47 -2.67 14.90
CA ALA A 85 -2.35 -3.62 14.86
C ALA A 85 -1.47 -3.47 13.60
N THR A 86 -1.95 -2.74 12.60
CA THR A 86 -1.24 -2.45 11.34
C THR A 86 -0.51 -1.13 11.35
N ALA A 87 -0.67 -0.35 12.41
CA ALA A 87 -0.06 0.97 12.53
C ALA A 87 1.46 0.84 12.43
N LYS A 88 2.03 1.55 11.45
CA LYS A 88 3.48 1.70 11.30
C LYS A 88 3.86 3.12 11.65
N PHE A 89 4.83 3.27 12.53
CA PHE A 89 5.33 4.56 12.99
C PHE A 89 6.74 4.82 12.44
N LYS A 90 7.05 6.10 12.21
CA LYS A 90 8.44 6.55 11.98
C LYS A 90 9.22 6.50 13.30
N ALA A 91 10.54 6.66 13.22
CA ALA A 91 11.42 6.65 14.40
C ALA A 91 11.09 7.77 15.41
N ASP A 92 10.49 8.87 14.95
CA ASP A 92 10.05 9.99 15.78
C ASP A 92 8.65 9.79 16.42
N GLY A 93 8.02 8.64 16.21
CA GLY A 93 6.68 8.33 16.72
C GLY A 93 5.53 8.81 15.82
N THR A 94 5.82 9.45 14.68
CA THR A 94 4.77 9.87 13.72
C THR A 94 4.13 8.66 13.07
N LEU A 95 2.78 8.61 13.04
CA LEU A 95 2.05 7.57 12.31
C LEU A 95 2.32 7.70 10.80
N ASN A 96 2.83 6.63 10.20
CA ASN A 96 3.27 6.60 8.81
C ASN A 96 2.36 5.79 7.90
N ALA A 97 1.72 4.74 8.40
CA ALA A 97 0.76 3.95 7.63
C ALA A 97 -0.21 3.21 8.55
N ILE A 98 -1.44 3.01 8.10
CA ILE A 98 -2.46 2.22 8.81
C ILE A 98 -3.54 1.75 7.83
N TYR A 99 -3.99 0.50 7.99
CA TYR A 99 -5.02 -0.12 7.15
C TYR A 99 -6.42 0.09 7.72
N LEU A 100 -7.40 0.26 6.83
CA LEU A 100 -8.81 0.10 7.19
C LEU A 100 -9.07 -1.33 7.66
N THR A 101 -10.08 -1.49 8.52
CA THR A 101 -10.58 -2.82 8.90
C THR A 101 -11.26 -3.51 7.73
N ASP A 102 -12.03 -2.75 6.94
CA ASP A 102 -12.77 -3.27 5.79
C ASP A 102 -11.93 -3.30 4.51
N GLU A 103 -12.22 -4.29 3.65
CA GLU A 103 -11.73 -4.33 2.28
C GLU A 103 -12.71 -3.65 1.31
N ILE A 104 -12.18 -3.03 0.26
CA ILE A 104 -12.97 -2.49 -0.85
C ILE A 104 -12.78 -3.39 -2.06
N CYS A 105 -13.83 -4.08 -2.48
CA CYS A 105 -13.81 -5.01 -3.63
C CYS A 105 -12.71 -6.09 -3.56
N GLY A 106 -12.33 -6.50 -2.35
CA GLY A 106 -11.26 -7.49 -2.13
C GLY A 106 -9.85 -6.89 -2.05
N PHE A 107 -9.71 -5.56 -2.03
CA PHE A 107 -8.44 -4.89 -1.74
C PHE A 107 -8.44 -4.36 -0.32
N ALA A 108 -7.35 -4.60 0.40
CA ALA A 108 -7.11 -3.87 1.63
C ALA A 108 -6.74 -2.42 1.27
N VAL A 109 -7.28 -1.44 1.99
CA VAL A 109 -6.97 -0.03 1.73
C VAL A 109 -6.27 0.55 2.94
N HIS A 110 -5.17 1.27 2.70
CA HIS A 110 -4.41 1.88 3.79
C HIS A 110 -3.99 3.30 3.47
N LEU A 111 -3.86 4.09 4.54
CA LEU A 111 -3.22 5.38 4.47
C LEU A 111 -1.71 5.20 4.51
N VAL A 112 -0.99 6.10 3.84
CA VAL A 112 0.46 6.22 3.93
C VAL A 112 0.88 7.68 3.91
N GLY A 113 1.88 8.02 4.71
CA GLY A 113 2.45 9.37 4.73
C GLY A 113 3.12 9.70 3.39
N LYS A 114 2.81 10.86 2.83
CA LYS A 114 3.57 11.40 1.69
C LYS A 114 5.02 11.65 2.12
N LYS A 115 5.94 11.41 1.19
CA LYS A 115 7.34 11.83 1.33
C LYS A 115 7.49 13.29 0.93
#